data_AF-A0A4W6E9Y5-F1
#
_entry.id   AF-A0A4W6E9Y5-F1
#
_cell.length_a   1.000
_cell.length_b   1.000
_cell.length_c   1.000
_cell.angle_alpha   90.00
_cell.angle_beta   90.00
_cell.angle_gamma   90.00
#
_symmetry.space_group_name_H-M   'P 1'
#
loop_
_entity.id
_entity.type
_entity.pdbx_description
1 polymer ?
#
loop_
_entity_poly.entity_id
_entity_poly.type
_entity_poly.pdbx_seq_one_letter_code
_entity_poly.pdbx_strand_id
1 'polypeptide(L)'
;MEVKPGADVLLQCQGPRDADIRLLKWSRPDLESEGYVYFFRDNHLYEDIQHPSFHGRVKLRDPHMKDGDFSVTLKNVIVNDTGRYECEIINSKTGGKPELISTINLKVEPGELVESRFRGVCFCSSVITYLTLIPHTCFYSSKCASMRGHQGPFNLCGDQTFAWFSSPDCGPGCVMSQFSAVTQR
;
A
#
# COMPACT_ATOMS: atom_id res chain seq x y z
N MET A 1 -4.72 -0.74 14.84
CA MET A 1 -3.35 -0.19 14.75
C MET A 1 -3.24 0.65 13.50
N GLU A 2 -2.44 1.72 13.55
CA GLU A 2 -2.22 2.63 12.42
C GLU A 2 -0.77 2.54 11.97
N VAL A 3 -0.55 2.37 10.67
CA VAL A 3 0.77 2.15 10.09
C VAL A 3 0.93 2.92 8.77
N LYS A 4 2.17 3.20 8.40
CA LYS A 4 2.50 3.83 7.13
C LYS A 4 2.69 2.77 6.04
N PRO A 5 2.37 3.07 4.78
CA PRO A 5 2.69 2.22 3.65
C PRO A 5 4.20 1.89 3.62
N GLY A 6 4.53 0.67 3.20
CA GLY A 6 5.89 0.17 3.11
C GLY A 6 6.46 -0.40 4.42
N ALA A 7 5.75 -0.28 5.54
CA ALA A 7 6.17 -0.87 6.80
C ALA A 7 5.91 -2.39 6.85
N ASP A 8 6.69 -3.08 7.69
CA ASP A 8 6.39 -4.46 8.10
C ASP A 8 5.61 -4.42 9.41
N VAL A 9 4.52 -5.19 9.46
CA VAL A 9 3.56 -5.15 10.57
C VAL A 9 3.43 -6.52 11.21
N LEU A 10 3.51 -6.55 12.54
CA LEU A 10 3.26 -7.75 13.33
C LEU A 10 1.77 -7.82 13.72
N LEU A 11 1.06 -8.78 13.16
CA LEU A 11 -0.30 -9.14 13.56
C LEU A 11 -0.21 -10.11 14.74
N GLN A 12 -0.37 -9.60 15.96
CA GLN A 12 -0.21 -10.37 17.19
C GLN A 12 -1.37 -11.34 17.46
N CYS A 13 -1.05 -12.61 17.69
CA CYS A 13 -2.02 -13.62 18.10
C CYS A 13 -1.39 -14.54 19.14
N GLN A 14 -1.83 -14.39 20.38
CA GLN A 14 -1.35 -15.18 21.51
C GLN A 14 -2.47 -16.12 21.98
N GLY A 15 -2.26 -17.42 21.83
CA GLY A 15 -3.20 -18.43 22.29
C GLY A 15 -2.62 -19.36 23.37
N PRO A 16 -3.19 -20.56 23.53
CA PRO A 16 -2.78 -21.50 24.58
C PRO A 16 -1.35 -22.03 24.37
N ARG A 17 -0.54 -22.06 25.44
CA ARG A 17 0.93 -22.29 25.36
C ARG A 17 1.38 -23.74 25.14
N ASP A 18 0.46 -24.70 25.21
CA ASP A 18 0.73 -26.15 25.08
C ASP A 18 -0.37 -26.85 24.26
N ALA A 19 -0.85 -26.20 23.21
CA ALA A 19 -1.86 -26.75 22.33
C ALA A 19 -1.21 -27.42 21.12
N ASP A 20 -1.55 -28.69 20.89
CA ASP A 20 -1.26 -29.36 19.62
C ASP A 20 -2.14 -28.75 18.54
N ILE A 21 -1.56 -27.82 17.76
CA ILE A 21 -2.27 -27.04 16.73
C ILE A 21 -2.41 -27.89 15.48
N ARG A 22 -3.67 -28.18 15.12
CA ARG A 22 -4.02 -28.87 13.88
C ARG A 22 -4.23 -27.91 12.73
N LEU A 23 -4.72 -26.71 13.03
CA LEU A 23 -4.98 -25.66 12.04
C LEU A 23 -4.70 -24.29 12.66
N LEU A 24 -4.02 -23.44 11.89
CA LEU A 24 -3.88 -22.01 12.11
C LEU A 24 -4.33 -21.29 10.84
N LYS A 25 -5.34 -20.44 10.98
CA LYS A 25 -5.88 -19.61 9.90
C LYS A 25 -5.79 -18.14 10.30
N TRP A 26 -5.19 -17.35 9.42
CA TRP A 26 -5.43 -15.91 9.38
C TRP A 26 -6.34 -15.59 8.21
N SER A 27 -7.46 -14.95 8.50
CA SER A 27 -8.44 -14.54 7.50
C SER A 27 -8.70 -13.04 7.56
N ARG A 28 -9.21 -12.54 6.44
CA ARG A 28 -9.87 -11.25 6.34
C ARG A 28 -11.33 -11.52 6.00
N PRO A 29 -12.28 -11.26 6.92
CA PRO A 29 -13.70 -11.56 6.66
C PRO A 29 -14.24 -10.86 5.42
N ASP A 30 -13.69 -9.71 5.06
CA ASP A 30 -14.06 -8.95 3.87
C ASP A 30 -13.51 -9.54 2.56
N LEU A 31 -12.53 -10.46 2.63
CA LEU A 31 -11.91 -11.13 1.48
C LEU A 31 -12.02 -12.67 1.57
N GLU A 32 -12.86 -13.21 2.46
CA GLU A 32 -12.84 -14.64 2.79
C GLU A 32 -13.18 -15.54 1.58
N SER A 33 -14.01 -15.05 0.64
CA SER A 33 -14.32 -15.77 -0.60
C SER A 33 -13.16 -15.83 -1.60
N GLU A 34 -12.14 -15.01 -1.43
CA GLU A 34 -10.99 -14.86 -2.34
C GLU A 34 -9.72 -15.54 -1.80
N GLY A 35 -9.76 -16.07 -0.58
CA GLY A 35 -8.68 -16.86 0.03
C GLY A 35 -8.25 -16.36 1.41
N TYR A 36 -7.22 -17.01 1.95
CA TYR A 36 -6.73 -16.72 3.29
C TYR A 36 -5.51 -15.80 3.30
N VAL A 37 -5.27 -15.10 4.41
CA VAL A 37 -4.03 -14.34 4.62
C VAL A 37 -2.88 -15.30 4.92
N TYR A 38 -3.13 -16.32 5.74
CA TYR A 38 -2.20 -17.39 6.06
C TYR A 38 -2.99 -18.65 6.42
N PHE A 39 -2.62 -19.80 5.87
CA PHE A 39 -3.29 -21.06 6.15
C PHE A 39 -2.29 -22.19 6.39
N PHE A 40 -2.24 -22.68 7.62
CA PHE A 40 -1.37 -23.77 8.03
C PHE A 40 -2.20 -24.89 8.66
N ARG A 41 -1.98 -26.11 8.21
CA ARG A 41 -2.73 -27.27 8.68
C ARG A 41 -1.85 -28.52 8.65
N ASP A 42 -1.96 -29.35 9.68
CA ASP A 42 -1.30 -30.67 9.76
C ASP A 42 0.20 -30.60 9.40
N ASN A 43 0.88 -29.58 9.93
CA ASN A 43 2.30 -29.28 9.70
C ASN A 43 2.68 -28.88 8.25
N HIS A 44 1.71 -28.38 7.47
CA HIS A 44 1.91 -27.93 6.09
C HIS A 44 1.32 -26.52 5.87
N LEU A 45 2.05 -25.68 5.13
CA LEU A 45 1.61 -24.36 4.67
C LEU A 45 0.96 -24.50 3.29
N TYR A 46 -0.27 -24.05 3.15
CA TYR A 46 -1.02 -24.10 1.88
C TYR A 46 -1.01 -22.73 1.21
N GLU A 47 -0.05 -22.52 0.31
CA GLU A 47 0.11 -21.25 -0.43
C GLU A 47 -0.86 -21.12 -1.61
N ASP A 48 -1.42 -22.23 -2.10
CA ASP A 48 -2.33 -22.32 -3.25
C ASP A 48 -3.72 -21.72 -2.98
N ILE A 49 -4.15 -21.73 -1.71
CA ILE A 49 -5.40 -21.12 -1.23
C ILE A 49 -5.17 -19.75 -0.55
N GLN A 50 -3.94 -19.24 -0.60
CA GLN A 50 -3.62 -17.92 -0.08
C GLN A 50 -4.13 -16.87 -1.07
N HIS A 51 -4.75 -15.83 -0.53
CA HIS A 51 -5.23 -14.72 -1.35
C HIS A 51 -4.04 -14.03 -2.05
N PRO A 52 -4.09 -13.77 -3.37
CA PRO A 52 -2.94 -13.33 -4.17
C PRO A 52 -2.20 -12.10 -3.62
N SER A 53 -2.94 -11.11 -3.11
CA SER A 53 -2.36 -9.91 -2.47
C SER A 53 -1.40 -10.22 -1.31
N PHE A 54 -1.49 -11.36 -0.65
CA PHE A 54 -0.67 -11.72 0.52
C PHE A 54 0.50 -12.67 0.17
N HIS A 55 0.53 -13.18 -1.05
CA HIS A 55 1.53 -14.15 -1.49
C HIS A 55 2.95 -13.59 -1.36
N GLY A 56 3.85 -14.35 -0.73
CA GLY A 56 5.23 -13.94 -0.46
C GLY A 56 5.42 -12.80 0.55
N ARG A 57 4.33 -12.18 1.06
CA ARG A 57 4.39 -11.06 2.01
C ARG A 57 4.11 -11.46 3.45
N VAL A 58 3.49 -12.60 3.70
CA VAL A 58 3.11 -13.05 5.04
C VAL A 58 4.02 -14.17 5.52
N LYS A 59 4.53 -14.06 6.75
CA LYS A 59 5.32 -15.11 7.40
C LYS A 59 4.95 -15.24 8.86
N LEU A 60 4.96 -16.46 9.39
CA LEU A 60 4.82 -16.69 10.81
C LEU A 60 6.02 -16.12 11.56
N ARG A 61 5.78 -15.51 12.73
CA ARG A 61 6.84 -14.92 13.56
C ARG A 61 7.78 -16.00 14.12
N ASP A 62 7.22 -17.08 14.63
CA ASP A 62 7.95 -18.29 15.02
C ASP A 62 7.37 -19.50 14.28
N PRO A 63 8.13 -20.12 13.36
CA PRO A 63 7.73 -21.36 12.67
C PRO A 63 7.32 -22.50 13.60
N HIS A 64 7.81 -22.51 14.83
CA HIS A 64 7.51 -23.55 15.82
C HIS A 64 6.29 -23.21 16.69
N MET A 65 5.72 -22.01 16.55
CA MET A 65 4.58 -21.53 17.35
C MET A 65 4.81 -21.68 18.86
N LYS A 66 6.05 -21.48 19.33
CA LYS A 66 6.39 -21.70 20.74
C LYS A 66 5.57 -20.79 21.63
N ASP A 67 5.26 -21.30 22.82
CA ASP A 67 4.49 -20.60 23.84
C ASP A 67 3.10 -20.12 23.36
N GLY A 68 2.56 -20.69 22.28
CA GLY A 68 1.28 -20.28 21.70
C GLY A 68 1.34 -18.95 20.94
N ASP A 69 2.52 -18.56 20.43
CA ASP A 69 2.65 -17.39 19.54
C ASP A 69 2.32 -17.76 18.10
N PHE A 70 1.12 -17.36 17.65
CA PHE A 70 0.59 -17.56 16.31
C PHE A 70 0.67 -16.28 15.45
N SER A 71 1.49 -15.31 15.89
CA SER A 71 1.59 -14.02 15.22
C SER A 71 2.21 -14.15 13.83
N VAL A 72 1.70 -13.38 12.87
CA VAL A 72 2.28 -13.27 11.53
C VAL A 72 2.85 -11.88 11.29
N THR A 73 3.93 -11.82 10.54
CA THR A 73 4.47 -10.58 9.98
C THR A 73 3.94 -10.40 8.56
N LEU A 74 3.20 -9.32 8.32
CA LEU A 74 2.80 -8.87 7.00
C LEU A 74 3.77 -7.80 6.52
N LYS A 75 4.48 -8.08 5.42
CA LYS A 75 5.54 -7.21 4.90
C LYS A 75 5.04 -6.19 3.88
N ASN A 76 5.73 -5.04 3.83
CA ASN A 76 5.52 -3.99 2.84
C ASN A 76 4.03 -3.65 2.68
N VAL A 77 3.39 -3.22 3.77
CA VAL A 77 1.95 -2.98 3.80
C VAL A 77 1.54 -1.87 2.83
N ILE A 78 0.40 -2.02 2.18
CA ILE A 78 -0.19 -1.03 1.28
C ILE A 78 -1.54 -0.55 1.82
N VAL A 79 -2.06 0.55 1.29
CA VAL A 79 -3.35 1.11 1.73
C VAL A 79 -4.49 0.07 1.67
N ASN A 80 -4.48 -0.79 0.65
CA ASN A 80 -5.46 -1.89 0.48
C ASN A 80 -5.36 -3.01 1.52
N ASP A 81 -4.25 -3.07 2.27
CA ASP A 81 -4.13 -4.01 3.40
C ASP A 81 -4.92 -3.53 4.63
N THR A 82 -5.49 -2.32 4.59
CA THR A 82 -6.43 -1.84 5.61
C THR A 82 -7.63 -2.77 5.71
N GLY A 83 -7.94 -3.22 6.92
CA GLY A 83 -9.04 -4.15 7.15
C GLY A 83 -8.98 -4.84 8.50
N ARG A 84 -9.92 -5.76 8.71
CA ARG A 84 -9.99 -6.59 9.91
C ARG A 84 -9.37 -7.95 9.64
N TYR A 85 -8.42 -8.34 10.48
CA TYR A 85 -7.70 -9.60 10.42
C TYR A 85 -8.11 -10.45 11.61
N GLU A 86 -8.39 -11.73 11.36
CA GLU A 86 -8.84 -12.68 12.36
C GLU A 86 -7.89 -13.87 12.41
N CYS A 87 -7.48 -14.25 13.62
CA CYS A 87 -6.63 -15.39 13.90
C CYS A 87 -7.50 -16.49 14.52
N GLU A 88 -7.66 -17.61 13.82
CA GLU A 88 -8.42 -18.76 14.27
C GLU A 88 -7.54 -20.00 14.33
N ILE A 89 -7.73 -20.81 15.36
CA ILE A 89 -7.02 -22.08 15.53
C ILE A 89 -7.98 -23.25 15.70
N ILE A 90 -7.53 -24.45 15.32
CA ILE A 90 -8.10 -25.70 15.81
C ILE A 90 -6.98 -26.42 16.53
N ASN A 91 -7.23 -26.82 17.77
CA ASN A 91 -6.31 -27.62 18.55
C ASN A 91 -6.94 -28.95 18.98
N SER A 92 -6.13 -29.86 19.52
CA SER A 92 -6.60 -31.16 19.99
C SER A 92 -7.68 -31.08 21.09
N LYS A 93 -7.76 -29.97 21.84
CA LYS A 93 -8.72 -29.76 22.93
C LYS A 93 -10.08 -29.24 22.45
N THR A 94 -10.12 -28.54 21.31
CA THR A 94 -11.37 -27.93 20.80
C THR A 94 -12.27 -28.91 20.05
N GLY A 95 -11.93 -30.20 19.99
CA GLY A 95 -12.77 -31.23 19.37
C GLY A 95 -13.03 -30.99 17.87
N GLY A 96 -12.12 -30.29 17.19
CA GLY A 96 -12.25 -29.96 15.77
C GLY A 96 -13.00 -28.65 15.48
N LYS A 97 -13.48 -27.93 16.51
CA LYS A 97 -14.11 -26.62 16.32
C LYS A 97 -13.04 -25.51 16.21
N PRO A 98 -13.16 -24.59 15.22
CA PRO A 98 -12.35 -23.37 15.19
C PRO A 98 -12.62 -22.49 16.40
N GLU A 99 -11.55 -21.94 16.97
CA GLU A 99 -11.56 -20.97 18.06
C GLU A 99 -10.92 -19.67 17.56
N LEU A 100 -11.66 -18.57 17.63
CA LEU A 100 -11.15 -17.23 17.34
C LEU A 100 -10.31 -16.73 18.52
N ILE A 101 -9.02 -16.51 18.28
CA ILE A 101 -8.05 -16.11 19.30
C ILE A 101 -7.84 -14.61 19.32
N SER A 102 -7.76 -13.98 18.14
CA SER A 102 -7.44 -12.56 18.02
C SER A 102 -8.15 -11.92 16.84
N THR A 103 -8.53 -10.66 17.00
CA THR A 103 -9.08 -9.81 15.95
C THR A 103 -8.34 -8.48 15.96
N ILE A 104 -7.77 -8.12 14.82
CA ILE A 104 -6.94 -6.93 14.66
C ILE A 104 -7.49 -6.06 13.54
N ASN A 105 -7.74 -4.79 13.84
CA ASN A 105 -8.03 -3.80 12.81
C ASN A 105 -6.73 -3.11 12.41
N LEU A 106 -6.27 -3.33 11.18
CA LEU A 106 -5.13 -2.66 10.57
C LEU A 106 -5.64 -1.47 9.75
N LYS A 107 -5.09 -0.29 10.00
CA LYS A 107 -5.33 0.92 9.21
C LYS A 107 -4.01 1.40 8.65
N VAL A 108 -3.91 1.42 7.32
CA VAL A 108 -2.73 1.90 6.61
C VAL A 108 -3.05 3.29 6.06
N GLU A 109 -2.48 4.33 6.67
CA GLU A 109 -2.80 5.70 6.26
C GLU A 109 -2.01 6.09 5.02
N PRO A 110 -2.67 6.49 3.91
CA PRO A 110 -1.94 7.03 2.78
C PRO A 110 -1.11 8.22 3.25
N GLY A 111 0.16 8.27 2.83
CA GLY A 111 1.02 9.41 3.14
C GLY A 111 0.35 10.72 2.73
N GLU A 112 0.64 11.79 3.46
CA GLU A 112 0.06 13.11 3.22
C GLU A 112 0.15 13.46 1.72
N LEU A 113 -1.01 13.77 1.12
CA LEU A 113 -1.08 14.27 -0.24
C LEU A 113 -0.52 15.69 -0.21
N VAL A 114 0.72 15.85 -0.64
CA VAL A 114 1.34 17.16 -0.73
C VAL A 114 0.91 17.77 -2.04
N GLU A 115 0.23 18.92 -1.98
CA GLU A 115 -0.03 19.71 -3.16
C GLU A 115 1.31 20.19 -3.71
N SER A 116 1.75 19.55 -4.79
CA SER A 116 3.02 19.88 -5.43
C SER A 116 2.73 20.90 -6.52
N ARG A 117 3.22 22.12 -6.32
CA ARG A 117 3.18 23.17 -7.34
C ARG A 117 4.43 23.03 -8.22
N PHE A 118 4.23 22.59 -9.46
CA PHE A 118 5.29 22.53 -10.46
C PHE A 118 5.39 23.87 -11.19
N ARG A 119 6.62 24.40 -11.32
CA ARG A 119 6.91 25.60 -12.11
C ARG A 119 7.42 25.17 -13.48
N GLY A 120 6.61 25.40 -14.52
CA GLY A 120 6.98 25.14 -15.92
C GLY A 120 7.29 26.44 -16.66
N VAL A 121 8.08 26.36 -17.72
CA VAL A 121 8.21 27.44 -18.71
C VAL A 121 7.43 27.02 -19.96
N CYS A 122 6.43 27.82 -20.34
CA CYS A 122 5.67 27.63 -21.58
C CYS A 122 6.16 28.62 -22.62
N PHE A 123 6.24 28.17 -23.86
CA PHE A 123 6.47 29.03 -25.01
C PHE A 123 5.18 29.12 -25.80
N CYS A 124 4.67 30.34 -25.97
CA CYS A 124 3.50 30.60 -26.79
C CYS A 124 3.98 31.17 -28.13
N SER A 125 3.56 30.60 -29.25
CA SER A 125 3.88 31.14 -30.57
C SER A 125 2.99 32.35 -30.84
N SER A 126 3.55 33.55 -30.79
CA SER A 126 2.85 34.76 -31.27
C SER A 126 2.81 34.75 -32.80
N VAL A 127 1.62 34.88 -33.40
CA VAL A 127 1.42 34.83 -34.87
C VAL A 127 1.86 36.12 -35.59
N ILE A 128 2.40 37.13 -34.90
CA ILE A 128 2.70 38.42 -35.54
C ILE A 128 4.15 38.86 -35.26
N THR A 129 4.97 38.70 -36.31
CA THR A 129 6.28 39.31 -36.59
C THR A 129 7.45 39.04 -35.64
N TYR A 130 8.43 38.26 -36.13
CA TYR A 130 9.79 38.02 -35.61
C TYR A 130 9.92 37.30 -34.25
N LEU A 131 9.99 35.96 -34.31
CA LEU A 131 11.01 35.10 -33.67
C LEU A 131 11.42 35.37 -32.20
N THR A 132 10.51 35.82 -31.34
CA THR A 132 10.75 35.86 -29.89
C THR A 132 9.83 34.87 -29.20
N LEU A 133 10.42 33.75 -28.77
CA LEU A 133 9.78 32.83 -27.84
C LEU A 133 9.75 33.50 -26.48
N ILE A 134 8.64 34.15 -26.11
CA ILE A 134 8.51 34.77 -24.79
C ILE A 134 8.32 33.65 -23.75
N PRO A 135 9.26 33.46 -22.81
CA PRO A 135 9.11 32.46 -21.77
C PRO A 135 8.03 32.92 -20.78
N HIS A 136 6.92 32.21 -20.71
CA HIS A 136 5.92 32.41 -19.68
C HIS A 136 6.12 31.40 -18.56
N THR A 137 6.10 31.87 -17.31
CA THR A 137 6.05 30.98 -16.16
C THR A 137 4.62 30.49 -16.00
N CYS A 138 4.41 29.19 -16.15
CA CYS A 138 3.12 28.56 -15.86
C CYS A 138 3.24 27.76 -14.57
N PHE A 139 2.20 27.83 -13.76
CA PHE A 139 2.11 27.04 -12.55
C PHE A 139 1.11 25.91 -12.80
N TYR A 140 1.52 24.69 -12.46
CA TYR A 140 0.63 23.55 -12.47
C TYR A 140 0.55 23.00 -11.05
N SER A 141 -0.67 22.73 -10.58
CA SER A 141 -0.90 22.09 -9.29
C SER A 141 -1.31 20.63 -9.52
N SER A 142 -0.65 19.72 -8.81
CA SER A 142 -1.07 18.32 -8.73
C SER A 142 -1.03 17.84 -7.29
N LYS A 143 -2.00 17.01 -6.92
CA LYS A 143 -1.97 16.28 -5.65
C LYS A 143 -1.10 15.03 -5.85
N CYS A 144 0.04 14.95 -5.16
CA CYS A 144 0.91 13.78 -5.23
C CYS A 144 1.13 13.21 -3.83
N ALA A 145 1.21 11.89 -3.71
CA ALA A 145 1.51 11.23 -2.45
C ALA A 145 3.02 11.36 -2.15
N SER A 146 3.37 11.86 -0.97
CA SER A 146 4.76 11.92 -0.52
C SER A 146 5.19 10.58 0.07
N MET A 147 5.91 9.77 -0.72
CA MET A 147 6.52 8.52 -0.26
C MET A 147 7.91 8.84 0.33
N ARG A 148 8.04 8.87 1.65
CA ARG A 148 9.37 8.95 2.31
C ARG A 148 10.11 7.62 2.09
N GLY A 149 11.03 7.60 1.13
CA GLY A 149 11.87 6.43 0.84
C GLY A 149 12.65 6.47 -0.48
N HIS A 150 12.20 7.26 -1.47
CA HIS A 150 12.97 7.47 -2.71
C HIS A 150 13.86 8.72 -2.59
N GLN A 151 15.19 8.52 -2.60
CA GLN A 151 16.17 9.61 -2.82
C GLN A 151 16.26 9.97 -4.31
N GLY A 152 15.13 10.24 -4.96
CA GLY A 152 15.06 10.62 -6.37
C GLY A 152 13.96 11.66 -6.62
N PRO A 153 14.03 12.44 -7.72
CA PRO A 153 13.15 13.59 -7.96
C PRO A 153 11.73 13.21 -8.41
N PHE A 154 11.39 11.92 -8.40
CA PHE A 154 10.12 11.40 -8.91
C PHE A 154 9.22 11.01 -7.75
N ASN A 155 8.28 11.89 -7.41
CA ASN A 155 7.11 11.52 -6.62
C ASN A 155 6.16 10.72 -7.53
N LEU A 156 5.75 9.53 -7.09
CA LEU A 156 4.73 8.75 -7.79
C LEU A 156 3.36 9.40 -7.53
N CYS A 157 2.92 10.27 -8.44
CA CYS A 157 1.54 10.72 -8.47
C CYS A 157 0.69 9.55 -8.99
N GLY A 158 -0.20 9.02 -8.14
CA GLY A 158 -1.11 7.93 -8.51
C GLY A 158 -2.01 8.37 -9.66
N ASP A 159 -2.06 7.53 -10.70
CA ASP A 159 -2.87 7.68 -11.91
C ASP A 159 -2.95 9.08 -12.49
N GLN A 160 -2.01 9.37 -13.39
CA GLN A 160 -2.39 9.69 -14.75
C GLN A 160 -1.22 9.33 -15.65
N THR A 161 -1.50 8.43 -16.59
CA THR A 161 -1.00 8.49 -17.97
C THR A 161 -0.48 9.89 -18.32
N PHE A 162 0.55 9.95 -19.16
CA PHE A 162 0.90 11.13 -19.94
C PHE A 162 -0.30 11.59 -20.79
N ALA A 163 -1.33 12.11 -20.14
CA ALA A 163 -2.40 12.83 -20.73
C ALA A 163 -1.84 14.23 -20.91
N TRP A 164 -1.84 14.66 -22.16
CA TRP A 164 -1.68 16.04 -22.55
C TRP A 164 -2.80 16.84 -21.87
N PHE A 165 -2.61 17.20 -20.60
CA PHE A 165 -3.53 18.07 -19.91
C PHE A 165 -3.18 19.50 -20.33
N SER A 166 -3.99 20.03 -21.22
CA SER A 166 -4.09 21.46 -21.47
C SER A 166 -4.32 22.14 -20.12
N SER A 167 -3.32 22.85 -19.61
CA SER A 167 -3.52 23.68 -18.42
C SER A 167 -4.62 24.71 -18.76
N PRO A 168 -5.67 24.88 -17.95
CA PRO A 168 -6.70 25.89 -18.22
C PRO A 168 -6.14 27.32 -18.23
N ASP A 169 -4.96 27.51 -17.63
CA ASP A 169 -4.21 28.78 -17.61
C ASP A 169 -3.33 29.00 -18.85
N CYS A 170 -3.10 27.96 -19.66
CA CYS A 170 -2.41 28.11 -20.94
C CYS A 170 -3.47 28.34 -22.01
N GLY A 171 -3.64 29.60 -22.42
CA GLY A 171 -4.49 29.95 -23.55
C GLY A 171 -4.17 29.12 -24.81
N PRO A 172 -5.08 29.08 -25.79
CA PRO A 172 -4.89 28.28 -27.01
C PRO A 172 -3.61 28.70 -27.75
N GLY A 173 -2.71 27.75 -28.02
CA GLY A 173 -1.48 27.95 -28.82
C GLY A 173 -0.12 27.88 -28.10
N CYS A 174 -0.07 27.42 -26.84
CA CYS A 174 1.20 27.24 -26.11
C CYS A 174 1.65 25.77 -26.11
N VAL A 175 2.96 25.53 -26.32
CA VAL A 175 3.58 24.19 -26.32
C VAL A 175 4.45 24.04 -25.07
N MET A 176 4.23 22.97 -24.30
CA MET A 176 4.99 22.66 -23.08
C MET A 176 6.38 22.14 -23.43
N SER A 177 7.45 22.77 -22.90
CA SER A 177 8.81 22.22 -22.98
C SER A 177 9.45 22.16 -21.60
N GLN A 178 9.77 20.93 -21.18
CA GLN A 178 10.55 20.52 -20.00
C GLN A 178 10.12 21.04 -18.61
N PHE A 179 9.93 20.09 -17.69
CA PHE A 179 9.61 20.34 -16.29
C PHE A 179 10.88 20.56 -15.46
N SER A 180 10.87 21.53 -14.56
CA SER A 180 11.76 21.59 -13.40
C SER A 180 10.90 21.61 -12.14
N ALA A 181 10.96 20.55 -11.35
CA ALA A 181 10.24 20.48 -10.09
C ALA A 181 10.85 21.48 -9.09
N VAL A 182 10.05 22.42 -8.60
CA VAL A 182 10.42 23.27 -7.47
C VAL A 182 9.57 22.80 -6.29
N THR A 183 10.20 22.11 -5.34
CA THR A 183 9.55 21.76 -4.08
C THR A 183 9.39 23.03 -3.25
N GLN A 184 8.15 23.44 -2.98
CA GLN A 184 7.88 24.51 -2.01
C GLN A 184 7.89 23.91 -0.60
N ARG A 185 8.60 24.57 0.33
CA ARG A 185 8.59 24.26 1.77
C ARG A 185 7.28 24.69 2.40
#